data_AF-A0A4Q0P6Y8-F1
#
_entry.id   AF-A0A4Q0P6Y8-F1
#
_cell.length_a   1.000
_cell.length_b   1.000
_cell.length_c   1.000
_cell.angle_alpha   90.00
_cell.angle_beta   90.00
_cell.angle_gamma   90.00
#
_symmetry.space_group_name_H-M   'P 1'
#
loop_
_entity.id
_entity.type
_entity.pdbx_description
1 polymer ?
#
loop_
_entity_poly.entity_id
_entity_poly.type
_entity_poly.pdbx_seq_one_letter_code
_entity_poly.pdbx_strand_id
1 'polypeptide(L)'
;MQDITITVIDREGVAHALEAPTDMNLNLMEVFKMYELPVEGTCGGMAMCASCQCYVVSDHKLNEMGYDEEAMLSEAFYVENNSRLGCQIPITPDLNGLEVKLAPES
;
A
#
# COMPACT_ATOMS: atom_id res chain seq x y z
N MET A 1 0.50 21.89 -6.27
CA MET A 1 1.04 20.58 -5.89
C MET A 1 1.01 20.50 -4.38
N GLN A 2 0.29 19.52 -3.84
CA GLN A 2 0.41 19.12 -2.45
C GLN A 2 1.08 17.75 -2.49
N ASP A 3 2.18 17.65 -1.77
CA ASP A 3 2.89 16.41 -1.54
C ASP A 3 2.52 15.94 -0.14
N ILE A 4 2.24 14.65 -0.01
CA ILE A 4 2.02 14.02 1.28
C ILE A 4 3.22 13.17 1.64
N THR A 5 3.46 13.01 2.94
CA THR A 5 4.49 12.09 3.45
C THR A 5 3.84 10.79 3.89
N ILE A 6 4.38 9.67 3.41
CA ILE A 6 3.97 8.31 3.80
C ILE A 6 5.19 7.61 4.37
N THR A 7 5.06 6.98 5.54
CA THR A 7 6.11 6.14 6.10
C THR A 7 5.83 4.69 5.78
N VAL A 8 6.79 4.00 5.16
CA VAL A 8 6.71 2.57 4.89
C VAL A 8 7.82 1.83 5.61
N ILE A 9 7.44 0.82 6.37
CA ILE A 9 8.35 -0.11 7.00
C ILE A 9 8.55 -1.28 6.04
N ASP A 10 9.77 -1.47 5.54
CA ASP A 10 10.08 -2.57 4.64
C ASP A 10 10.12 -3.93 5.36
N ARG A 11 10.46 -4.98 4.62
CA ARG A 11 10.52 -6.36 5.15
C ARG A 11 11.70 -6.59 6.10
N GLU A 12 12.71 -5.72 6.07
CA GLU A 12 13.84 -5.73 7.00
C GLU A 12 13.54 -4.94 8.28
N GLY A 13 12.38 -4.26 8.33
CA GLY A 13 11.96 -3.45 9.46
C GLY A 13 12.50 -2.02 9.41
N VAL A 14 13.07 -1.59 8.27
CA VAL A 14 13.56 -0.23 8.09
C VAL A 14 12.41 0.67 7.65
N ALA A 15 12.27 1.81 8.33
CA ALA A 15 11.26 2.82 7.98
C ALA A 15 11.81 3.80 6.95
N HIS A 16 11.06 3.99 5.86
CA HIS A 16 11.36 4.92 4.77
C HIS A 16 10.25 5.97 4.70
N ALA A 17 10.64 7.25 4.71
CA ALA A 17 9.72 8.36 4.49
C ALA A 17 9.66 8.67 2.99
N LEU A 18 8.48 8.53 2.40
CA LEU A 18 8.21 8.71 0.98
C LEU A 18 7.39 9.97 0.77
N GLU A 19 7.78 10.80 -0.18
CA GLU A 19 6.97 11.91 -0.65
C GLU A 19 6.15 11.46 -1.86
N ALA A 20 4.82 11.67 -1.80
CA ALA A 20 3.89 11.28 -2.85
C ALA A 20 3.03 12.47 -3.29
N PRO A 21 3.02 12.82 -4.59
CA PRO A 21 2.20 13.91 -5.11
C PRO A 21 0.73 13.48 -5.23
N THR A 22 -0.20 14.31 -4.74
CA THR A 22 -1.64 14.00 -4.78
C THR A 22 -2.31 14.30 -6.12
N ASP A 23 -1.63 14.97 -7.06
CA ASP A 23 -2.18 15.40 -8.35
C ASP A 23 -1.84 14.47 -9.52
N MET A 24 -1.07 13.41 -9.27
CA MET A 24 -0.67 12.41 -10.29
C MET A 24 -1.58 11.17 -10.33
N ASN A 25 -2.62 11.13 -9.50
CA ASN A 25 -3.58 10.02 -9.39
C ASN A 25 -2.90 8.64 -9.17
N LEU A 26 -1.83 8.65 -8.37
CA LEU A 26 -1.05 7.47 -8.02
C LEU A 26 -1.76 6.62 -6.97
N ASN A 27 -1.37 5.36 -6.84
CA ASN A 27 -1.68 4.51 -5.69
C ASN A 27 -0.43 4.16 -4.87
N LEU A 28 -0.59 3.60 -3.66
CA LEU A 28 0.55 3.25 -2.79
C LEU A 28 1.57 2.32 -3.44
N MET A 29 1.12 1.34 -4.23
CA MET A 29 2.03 0.41 -4.91
C MET A 29 2.93 1.13 -5.92
N GLU A 30 2.40 2.10 -6.66
CA GLU A 30 3.19 2.91 -7.58
C GLU A 30 4.21 3.78 -6.83
N VAL A 31 3.81 4.38 -5.71
CA VAL A 31 4.74 5.14 -4.85
C VAL A 31 5.85 4.20 -4.37
N PHE A 32 5.53 3.01 -3.86
CA PHE A 32 6.58 2.07 -3.41
C PHE A 32 7.55 1.68 -4.52
N LYS A 33 7.05 1.47 -5.74
CA LYS A 33 7.89 1.18 -6.91
C LYS A 33 8.79 2.35 -7.31
N MET A 34 8.31 3.59 -7.22
CA MET A 34 9.13 4.78 -7.51
C MET A 34 10.34 4.90 -6.59
N TYR A 35 10.19 4.43 -5.35
CA TYR A 35 11.25 4.42 -4.34
C TYR A 35 12.00 3.07 -4.28
N GLU A 36 11.84 2.22 -5.30
CA GLU A 36 12.54 0.93 -5.44
C GLU A 36 12.38 -0.03 -4.25
N LEU A 37 11.26 0.09 -3.52
CA LEU A 37 10.94 -0.81 -2.41
C LEU A 37 10.59 -2.22 -2.90
N PRO A 38 10.76 -3.25 -2.05
CA PRO A 38 10.56 -4.66 -2.43
C PRO A 38 9.07 -5.01 -2.55
N VAL A 39 8.40 -4.40 -3.53
CA VAL A 39 6.98 -4.60 -3.87
C VAL A 39 6.89 -5.00 -5.34
N GLU A 40 6.46 -6.23 -5.62
CA GLU A 40 6.40 -6.70 -7.01
C GLU A 40 5.23 -6.09 -7.78
N GLY A 41 4.03 -6.09 -7.19
CA GLY A 41 2.81 -5.62 -7.87
C GLY A 41 2.61 -6.29 -9.24
N THR A 42 2.65 -7.63 -9.26
CA THR A 42 2.75 -8.48 -10.47
C THR A 42 1.56 -8.32 -11.42
N CYS A 43 0.36 -8.06 -10.88
CA CYS A 43 -0.85 -7.83 -11.69
C CYS A 43 -1.02 -6.38 -12.17
N GLY A 44 -0.10 -5.47 -11.85
CA GLY A 44 -0.19 -4.06 -12.26
C GLY A 44 -1.37 -3.30 -11.65
N GLY A 45 -1.93 -3.76 -10.52
CA GLY A 45 -3.03 -3.07 -9.84
C GLY A 45 -4.43 -3.56 -10.17
N MET A 46 -4.56 -4.72 -10.82
CA MET A 46 -5.85 -5.33 -11.16
C MET A 46 -6.49 -6.16 -10.04
N ALA A 47 -5.96 -6.09 -8.80
CA ALA A 47 -6.38 -6.94 -7.68
C ALA A 47 -6.48 -8.43 -8.06
N MET A 48 -5.51 -8.93 -8.85
CA MET A 48 -5.39 -10.36 -9.24
C MET A 48 -4.18 -11.04 -8.59
N CYS A 49 -3.46 -10.34 -7.71
CA CYS A 49 -2.37 -10.89 -6.91
C CYS A 49 -2.27 -10.17 -5.57
N ALA A 50 -1.66 -10.81 -4.58
CA ALA A 50 -1.39 -10.21 -3.27
C ALA A 50 0.04 -9.66 -3.10
N SER A 51 0.85 -9.60 -4.17
CA SER A 51 2.27 -9.18 -4.06
C SER A 51 2.50 -7.69 -3.75
N CYS A 52 1.42 -6.92 -3.61
CA CYS A 52 1.43 -5.53 -3.12
C CYS A 52 0.75 -5.36 -1.76
N GLN A 53 0.53 -6.45 -1.05
CA GLN A 53 -0.06 -6.44 0.29
C GLN A 53 0.82 -5.64 1.26
N CYS A 54 0.16 -4.79 2.04
CA CYS A 54 0.76 -4.03 3.12
C CYS A 54 -0.20 -3.97 4.31
N TYR A 55 0.36 -3.81 5.50
CA TYR A 55 -0.38 -3.57 6.73
C TYR A 55 -0.45 -2.08 6.99
N VAL A 56 -1.65 -1.58 7.23
CA VAL A 56 -1.87 -0.18 7.60
C VAL A 56 -1.70 -0.09 9.11
N VAL A 57 -0.64 0.57 9.57
CA VAL A 57 -0.31 0.62 11.01
C VAL A 57 -0.79 1.92 11.67
N SER A 58 -0.97 2.98 10.89
CA SER A 58 -1.60 4.21 11.35
C SER A 58 -3.14 4.14 11.35
N ASP A 59 -3.78 5.01 12.14
CA ASP A 59 -5.24 5.07 12.31
C ASP A 59 -5.97 5.86 11.21
N HIS A 60 -5.42 5.85 9.99
CA HIS A 60 -5.97 6.58 8.86
C HIS A 60 -7.23 5.90 8.31
N LYS A 61 -8.25 6.71 8.01
CA LYS A 61 -9.44 6.23 7.32
C LYS A 61 -9.15 6.08 5.83
N LEU A 62 -9.06 4.83 5.37
CA LEU A 62 -8.90 4.51 3.97
C LEU A 62 -10.23 4.42 3.22
N ASN A 63 -10.15 4.31 1.89
CA ASN A 63 -11.28 3.93 1.06
C ASN A 63 -11.80 2.54 1.47
N GLU A 64 -13.09 2.31 1.22
CA GLU A 64 -13.71 1.00 1.39
C GLU A 64 -12.98 -0.05 0.55
N MET A 65 -12.83 -1.24 1.13
CA MET A 65 -12.26 -2.38 0.44
C MET A 65 -13.22 -2.83 -0.66
N GLY A 66 -12.69 -3.06 -1.86
CA GLY A 66 -13.49 -3.59 -2.97
C GLY A 66 -13.66 -5.11 -2.89
N TYR A 67 -14.67 -5.64 -3.56
CA TYR A 67 -14.94 -7.09 -3.60
C TYR A 67 -13.73 -7.91 -4.09
N ASP A 68 -13.05 -7.45 -5.14
CA ASP A 68 -11.86 -8.15 -5.67
C ASP A 68 -10.68 -8.09 -4.69
N GLU A 69 -10.54 -6.99 -3.96
CA GLU A 69 -9.53 -6.84 -2.89
C GLU A 69 -9.81 -7.82 -1.74
N GLU A 70 -11.06 -7.89 -1.28
CA GLU A 70 -11.50 -8.83 -0.24
C GLU A 70 -11.30 -10.29 -0.67
N ALA A 71 -11.70 -10.63 -1.89
CA ALA A 71 -11.55 -11.98 -2.42
C ALA A 71 -10.08 -12.41 -2.48
N MET A 72 -9.19 -11.56 -3.00
CA MET A 72 -7.76 -11.86 -3.03
C MET A 72 -7.12 -11.94 -1.65
N LEU A 73 -7.47 -11.03 -0.74
CA LEU A 73 -6.97 -11.09 0.63
C LEU A 73 -7.48 -12.33 1.38
N SER A 74 -8.64 -12.89 1.01
CA SER A 74 -9.15 -14.11 1.65
C SER A 74 -8.31 -15.36 1.33
N GLU A 75 -7.60 -15.36 0.21
CA GLU A 75 -6.76 -16.47 -0.26
C GLU A 75 -5.26 -16.20 -0.07
N ALA A 76 -4.89 -14.99 0.33
CA ALA A 76 -3.49 -14.56 0.47
C ALA A 76 -2.84 -15.07 1.77
N PHE A 77 -1.51 -15.13 1.76
CA PHE A 77 -0.72 -15.48 2.94
C PHE A 77 -0.49 -14.26 3.85
N TYR A 78 -0.25 -14.52 5.14
CA TYR A 78 0.09 -13.49 6.14
C TYR A 78 -0.94 -12.35 6.25
N VAL A 79 -2.22 -12.64 5.99
CA VAL A 79 -3.29 -11.66 6.06
C VAL A 79 -3.64 -11.37 7.51
N GLU A 80 -3.71 -10.08 7.82
CA GLU A 80 -4.09 -9.51 9.12
C GLU A 80 -5.30 -8.59 8.95
N ASN A 81 -5.96 -8.22 10.05
CA ASN A 81 -7.15 -7.36 10.03
C ASN A 81 -6.90 -5.97 9.42
N ASN A 82 -5.65 -5.50 9.43
CA ASN A 82 -5.22 -4.23 8.84
C ASN A 82 -4.50 -4.42 7.49
N SER A 83 -4.61 -5.60 6.87
CA SER A 83 -4.08 -5.85 5.53
C SER A 83 -4.90 -5.13 4.48
N ARG A 84 -4.19 -4.50 3.54
CA ARG A 84 -4.74 -3.89 2.33
C ARG A 84 -3.85 -4.21 1.15
N LEU A 85 -4.41 -4.17 -0.05
CA LEU A 85 -3.62 -4.19 -1.28
C LEU A 85 -3.23 -2.75 -1.62
N GLY A 86 -1.93 -2.43 -1.56
CA GLY A 86 -1.44 -1.07 -1.80
C GLY A 86 -1.83 -0.51 -3.18
N CYS A 87 -2.07 -1.37 -4.17
CA CYS A 87 -2.56 -0.92 -5.47
C CYS A 87 -4.00 -0.38 -5.47
N GLN A 88 -4.81 -0.73 -4.46
CA GLN A 88 -6.22 -0.30 -4.33
C GLN A 88 -6.38 0.94 -3.45
N ILE A 89 -5.27 1.48 -2.93
CA ILE A 89 -5.28 2.68 -2.08
C ILE A 89 -4.76 3.86 -2.92
N PRO A 90 -5.65 4.76 -3.40
CA PRO A 90 -5.24 5.96 -4.11
C PRO A 90 -4.58 6.96 -3.16
N ILE A 91 -3.60 7.70 -3.66
CA ILE A 91 -2.95 8.78 -2.94
C ILE A 91 -3.89 9.98 -2.85
N THR A 92 -4.35 10.30 -1.63
CA THR A 92 -5.19 11.47 -1.34
C THR A 92 -4.55 12.34 -0.27
N PRO A 93 -4.89 13.65 -0.19
CA PRO A 93 -4.36 14.54 0.86
C PRO A 93 -4.60 14.03 2.29
N ASP A 94 -5.68 13.28 2.51
CA ASP A 94 -6.04 12.70 3.80
C ASP A 94 -5.08 11.58 4.27
N LEU A 95 -4.21 11.07 3.38
CA LEU A 95 -3.20 10.06 3.72
C LEU A 95 -1.88 10.66 4.20
N ASN A 96 -1.82 11.98 4.44
CA ASN A 96 -0.60 12.60 4.93
C ASN A 96 -0.25 12.14 6.35
N GLY A 97 0.93 11.53 6.49
CA GLY A 97 1.36 10.88 7.72
C GLY A 97 0.95 9.40 7.82
N LEU A 98 0.43 8.81 6.74
CA LEU A 98 0.10 7.39 6.69
C LEU A 98 1.35 6.56 7.01
N GLU A 99 1.18 5.59 7.90
CA GLU A 99 2.20 4.59 8.21
C GLU A 99 1.72 3.22 7.74
N VAL A 100 2.57 2.54 6.98
CA VAL A 100 2.32 1.22 6.43
C VAL A 100 3.54 0.32 6.62
N LYS A 101 3.32 -0.99 6.62
CA LYS A 101 4.37 -1.99 6.68
C LYS A 101 4.20 -2.99 5.55
N LEU A 102 5.26 -3.33 4.84
CA LEU A 102 5.21 -4.34 3.79
C LEU A 102 4.96 -5.72 4.38
N ALA A 103 4.05 -6.47 3.76
CA ALA A 103 3.82 -7.86 4.13
C ALA A 103 5.05 -8.73 3.76
N PRO A 104 5.30 -9.83 4.49
CA PRO A 104 6.32 -10.79 4.14
C PRO A 104 6.10 -11.35 2.73
N GLU A 105 7.18 -11.78 2.09
CA GLU A 105 7.10 -12.54 0.85
C GLU A 105 6.53 -13.93 1.12
N SER A 106 5.53 -14.32 0.33
CA SER A 106 4.98 -15.68 0.26
C SER A 106 5.79 -16.58 -0.64
#